data_AF-A0A7K1F1W3-F1
#
_entry.id   AF-A0A7K1F1W3-F1
#
_cell.length_a   1.000
_cell.length_b   1.000
_cell.length_c   1.000
_cell.angle_alpha   90.00
_cell.angle_beta   90.00
_cell.angle_gamma   90.00
#
_symmetry.space_group_name_H-M   'P 1'
#
loop_
_entity.id
_entity.type
_entity.pdbx_description
1 polymer ?
#
loop_
_entity_poly.entity_id
_entity_poly.type
_entity_poly.pdbx_seq_one_letter_code
_entity_poly.pdbx_strand_id
1 'polypeptide(L)'
;VMGGKKGEYIYTYSDAEMRKTLADLDKKNKRWKEPIQRYKGLGEMDSDQLRETTMDSSHRTLRRITGNDVEAAEKVFELLMGNDVAPRKEFIIESAAEIDRERIDA
;
A
#
# COMPACT_ATOMS: atom_id res chain seq x y z
N VAL A 1 -20.92 14.62 -21.15
CA VAL A 1 -20.70 16.02 -21.57
C VAL A 1 -19.38 16.49 -20.97
N MET A 2 -18.63 17.26 -21.77
CA MET A 2 -17.21 17.64 -21.72
C MET A 2 -16.53 17.85 -20.36
N GLY A 3 -15.30 17.33 -20.22
CA GLY A 3 -14.38 17.72 -19.13
C GLY A 3 -13.23 16.77 -18.74
N GLY A 4 -12.66 15.97 -19.65
CA GLY A 4 -11.46 15.17 -19.36
C GLY A 4 -11.02 14.34 -20.56
N LYS A 5 -9.71 14.17 -20.79
CA LYS A 5 -9.21 13.27 -21.84
C LYS A 5 -9.73 11.85 -21.55
N LYS A 6 -10.20 11.16 -22.58
CA LYS A 6 -10.64 9.75 -22.48
C LYS A 6 -9.43 8.91 -22.02
N GLY A 7 -9.47 8.33 -20.83
CA GLY A 7 -8.42 7.45 -20.30
C GLY A 7 -7.44 8.05 -19.29
N GLU A 8 -7.76 9.15 -18.60
CA GLU A 8 -6.93 9.67 -17.51
C GLU A 8 -7.22 8.87 -16.21
N TYR A 9 -6.23 8.12 -15.73
CA TYR A 9 -6.30 7.38 -14.46
C TYR A 9 -5.61 8.18 -13.36
N ILE A 10 -6.17 8.13 -12.15
CA ILE A 10 -5.48 8.61 -10.94
C ILE A 10 -5.32 7.40 -10.03
N TYR A 11 -4.08 6.98 -9.82
CA TYR A 11 -3.74 5.89 -8.92
C TYR A 11 -3.53 6.46 -7.51
N THR A 12 -4.02 5.73 -6.50
CA THR A 12 -3.83 6.08 -5.09
C THR A 12 -3.38 4.84 -4.33
N TYR A 13 -2.51 5.01 -3.34
CA TYR A 13 -1.82 3.94 -2.65
C TYR A 13 -2.31 3.77 -1.19
N SER A 14 -3.22 4.63 -0.73
CA SER A 14 -3.88 4.51 0.57
C SER A 14 -5.33 5.02 0.54
N ASP A 15 -6.14 4.56 1.49
CA ASP A 15 -7.52 5.05 1.66
C ASP A 15 -7.56 6.55 1.99
N ALA A 16 -6.56 7.04 2.73
CA ALA A 16 -6.44 8.45 3.07
C ALA A 16 -6.16 9.32 1.83
N GLU A 17 -5.23 8.88 0.98
CA GLU A 17 -4.92 9.54 -0.29
C GLU A 17 -6.13 9.51 -1.24
N MET A 18 -6.82 8.38 -1.34
CA MET A 18 -8.05 8.25 -2.12
C MET A 18 -9.11 9.27 -1.67
N ARG A 19 -9.42 9.34 -0.37
CA ARG A 19 -10.41 10.28 0.16
C ARG A 19 -10.04 11.73 -0.11
N LYS A 20 -8.77 12.09 0.07
CA LYS A 20 -8.26 13.42 -0.25
C LYS A 20 -8.41 13.75 -1.74
N THR A 21 -8.03 12.82 -2.60
CA THR A 21 -8.12 12.95 -4.06
C THR A 21 -9.57 13.16 -4.50
N LEU A 22 -10.51 12.38 -3.96
CA LEU A 22 -11.94 12.53 -4.27
C LEU A 22 -12.48 13.90 -3.83
N ALA A 23 -12.12 14.36 -2.62
CA ALA A 23 -12.51 15.68 -2.14
C ALA A 23 -11.96 16.81 -3.03
N ASP A 24 -10.73 16.66 -3.53
CA ASP A 24 -10.11 17.64 -4.43
C ASP A 24 -10.73 17.61 -5.84
N LEU A 25 -11.14 16.45 -6.34
CA LEU A 25 -11.87 16.33 -7.60
C LEU A 25 -13.27 16.95 -7.50
N ASP A 26 -13.98 16.73 -6.40
CA ASP A 26 -15.30 17.28 -6.14
C ASP A 26 -15.26 18.82 -6.09
N LYS A 27 -14.30 19.40 -5.34
CA LYS A 27 -14.04 20.85 -5.33
C LYS A 27 -13.76 21.43 -6.73
N LYS A 28 -13.16 20.64 -7.61
CA LYS A 28 -12.87 21.01 -9.01
C LYS A 28 -14.02 20.71 -9.96
N ASN A 29 -15.19 20.27 -9.46
CA ASN A 29 -16.33 19.82 -10.24
C ASN A 29 -15.97 18.72 -11.29
N LYS A 30 -14.93 17.92 -11.03
CA LYS A 30 -14.54 16.78 -11.87
C LYS A 30 -15.30 15.54 -11.44
N ARG A 31 -15.96 14.88 -12.40
CA ARG A 31 -16.62 13.58 -12.18
C ARG A 31 -15.62 12.44 -12.39
N TRP A 32 -15.80 11.35 -11.62
CA TRP A 32 -15.07 10.10 -11.77
C TRP A 32 -16.05 8.94 -12.00
N LYS A 33 -15.52 7.77 -12.39
CA LYS A 33 -16.31 6.56 -12.59
C LYS A 33 -16.59 5.90 -11.23
N GLU A 34 -17.86 5.55 -11.02
CA GLU A 34 -18.31 4.74 -9.88
C GLU A 34 -18.74 3.34 -10.36
N PRO A 35 -18.50 2.27 -9.58
CA PRO A 35 -17.71 2.28 -8.34
C PRO A 35 -16.21 2.50 -8.63
N ILE A 36 -15.51 3.10 -7.67
CA ILE A 36 -14.04 3.21 -7.72
C ILE A 36 -13.42 1.81 -7.80
N GLN A 37 -12.51 1.61 -8.76
CA GLN A 37 -11.78 0.36 -8.92
C GLN A 37 -10.80 0.17 -7.76
N ARG A 38 -10.98 -0.91 -7.00
CA ARG A 38 -10.05 -1.31 -5.93
C ARG A 38 -9.31 -2.57 -6.34
N TYR A 39 -8.03 -2.45 -6.65
CA TYR A 39 -7.18 -3.59 -6.94
C TYR A 39 -6.96 -4.44 -5.68
N LYS A 40 -7.25 -5.75 -5.76
CA LYS A 40 -6.97 -6.70 -4.68
C LYS A 40 -5.63 -7.41 -4.85
N GLY A 41 -5.03 -7.32 -6.03
CA GLY A 41 -3.71 -7.85 -6.34
C GLY A 41 -3.21 -7.35 -7.70
N LEU A 42 -1.93 -7.61 -7.98
CA LEU A 42 -1.27 -7.16 -9.21
C LEU A 42 -1.84 -7.81 -10.49
N GLY A 43 -2.42 -9.00 -10.38
CA GLY A 43 -3.04 -9.70 -11.51
C GLY A 43 -4.35 -9.07 -12.02
N GLU A 44 -4.89 -8.08 -11.30
CA GLU A 44 -6.06 -7.30 -11.74
C GLU A 44 -5.68 -6.06 -12.57
N MET A 45 -4.38 -5.85 -12.80
CA MET A 45 -3.87 -4.72 -13.58
C MET A 45 -3.37 -5.21 -14.95
N ASP A 46 -3.71 -4.45 -15.99
CA ASP A 46 -3.13 -4.65 -17.31
C ASP A 46 -1.63 -4.27 -17.32
N SER A 47 -0.88 -4.78 -18.30
CA SER A 47 0.58 -4.58 -18.39
C SER A 47 1.01 -3.11 -18.36
N ASP A 48 0.25 -2.24 -19.02
CA ASP A 48 0.56 -0.80 -19.08
C ASP A 48 0.37 -0.13 -17.73
N GLN A 49 -0.65 -0.54 -16.98
CA GLN A 49 -0.92 -0.04 -15.63
C GLN A 49 0.16 -0.48 -14.65
N LEU A 50 0.60 -1.74 -14.72
CA LEU A 50 1.73 -2.23 -13.92
C LEU A 50 3.01 -1.46 -14.24
N ARG A 51 3.27 -1.22 -15.52
CA ARG A 51 4.45 -0.48 -15.96
C ARG A 51 4.45 0.93 -15.39
N GLU A 52 3.35 1.65 -15.53
CA GLU A 52 3.20 3.03 -15.05
C GLU A 52 3.30 3.14 -13.53
N THR A 53 2.68 2.22 -12.79
CA THR A 53 2.56 2.34 -11.32
C THR A 53 3.74 1.73 -10.56
N THR A 54 4.34 0.66 -11.07
CA THR A 54 5.31 -0.15 -10.28
C THR A 54 6.67 -0.34 -10.92
N MET A 55 6.79 -0.25 -12.26
CA MET A 55 8.04 -0.62 -12.96
C MET A 55 8.83 0.59 -13.47
N ASP A 56 8.17 1.63 -13.98
CA ASP A 56 8.82 2.80 -14.55
C ASP A 56 9.53 3.61 -13.45
N SER A 57 10.84 3.83 -13.61
CA SER A 57 11.65 4.55 -12.62
C SER A 57 11.21 5.98 -12.37
N SER A 58 10.47 6.60 -13.31
CA SER A 58 9.96 7.95 -13.16
C SER A 58 8.72 8.06 -12.28
N HIS A 59 7.98 6.97 -12.09
CA HIS A 59 6.69 6.96 -11.39
C HIS A 59 6.62 5.98 -10.22
N ARG A 60 7.43 4.92 -10.24
CA ARG A 60 7.39 3.87 -9.21
C ARG A 60 7.84 4.38 -7.85
N THR A 61 7.21 3.86 -6.81
CA THR A 61 7.64 4.04 -5.43
C THR A 61 8.33 2.77 -4.95
N LEU A 62 9.60 2.86 -4.53
CA LEU A 62 10.37 1.73 -4.00
C LEU A 62 10.83 2.02 -2.57
N ARG A 63 10.66 1.06 -1.68
CA ARG A 63 11.25 1.10 -0.33
C ARG A 63 12.56 0.31 -0.35
N ARG A 64 13.67 0.98 0.01
CA ARG A 64 14.96 0.31 0.20
C ARG A 64 15.00 -0.29 1.60
N ILE A 65 15.09 -1.61 1.68
CA ILE A 65 15.27 -2.31 2.95
C ILE A 65 16.71 -2.11 3.43
N THR A 66 16.88 -1.76 4.70
CA THR A 66 18.18 -1.56 5.36
C THR A 66 18.24 -2.42 6.63
N GLY A 67 19.42 -2.90 7.00
CA GLY A 67 19.65 -3.71 8.19
C GLY A 67 20.56 -2.97 9.15
N ASN A 68 19.98 -2.19 10.07
CA ASN A 68 20.75 -1.36 11.00
C ASN A 68 21.14 -2.11 12.28
N ASP A 69 20.31 -3.08 12.71
CA ASP A 69 20.56 -3.92 13.88
C ASP A 69 20.33 -5.38 13.50
N VAL A 70 21.43 -6.11 13.33
CA VAL A 70 21.41 -7.51 12.88
C VAL A 70 20.91 -8.43 13.99
N GLU A 71 21.27 -8.18 15.25
CA GLU A 71 20.87 -9.02 16.38
C GLU A 71 19.37 -8.89 16.66
N ALA A 72 18.83 -7.67 16.63
CA ALA A 72 17.40 -7.45 16.77
C ALA A 72 16.63 -8.10 15.62
N ALA A 73 17.13 -7.98 14.38
CA ALA A 73 16.51 -8.61 13.22
C ALA A 73 16.48 -10.14 13.35
N GLU A 74 17.59 -10.77 13.73
CA GLU A 74 17.67 -12.24 13.89
C GLU A 74 16.66 -12.76 14.93
N LYS A 75 16.54 -12.07 16.08
CA LYS A 75 15.55 -12.43 17.11
C LYS A 75 14.12 -12.35 16.57
N VAL A 76 13.79 -11.30 15.83
CA VAL A 76 12.45 -11.14 15.22
C VAL A 76 12.21 -12.19 14.13
N PHE A 77 13.22 -12.51 13.33
CA PHE A 77 13.12 -13.57 12.32
C PHE A 77 12.84 -14.94 12.96
N GLU A 78 13.58 -15.33 13.99
CA GLU A 78 13.34 -16.61 14.68
C GLU A 78 11.96 -16.64 15.35
N LEU A 79 11.55 -15.55 16.00
CA LEU A 79 10.22 -15.44 16.61
C LEU A 79 9.09 -15.63 15.57
N LEU A 80 9.18 -14.96 14.42
CA LEU A 80 8.12 -14.94 13.41
C LEU A 80 8.17 -16.12 12.44
N MET A 81 9.35 -16.66 12.15
CA MET A 81 9.58 -17.64 11.08
C MET A 81 10.24 -18.93 11.57
N GLY A 82 10.62 -19.04 12.84
CA GLY A 82 11.24 -20.22 13.43
C GLY A 82 10.30 -21.43 13.55
N ASN A 83 10.76 -22.47 14.25
CA ASN A 83 9.96 -23.70 14.40
C ASN A 83 9.01 -23.68 15.60
N ASP A 84 9.28 -22.84 16.59
CA ASP A 84 8.46 -22.78 17.80
C ASP A 84 7.18 -21.95 17.56
N VAL A 85 6.04 -22.56 17.86
CA VAL A 85 4.71 -21.98 17.65
C VAL A 85 4.25 -21.17 18.86
N ALA A 86 4.63 -21.57 20.07
CA ALA A 86 4.18 -20.94 21.31
C ALA A 86 4.56 -19.45 21.40
N PRO A 87 5.84 -19.05 21.26
CA PRO A 87 6.25 -17.65 21.39
C PRO A 87 5.66 -16.79 20.27
N ARG A 88 5.52 -17.34 19.06
CA ARG A 88 4.86 -16.63 17.94
C ARG A 88 3.40 -16.34 18.24
N LYS A 89 2.68 -17.32 18.79
CA LYS A 89 1.26 -17.18 19.12
C LYS A 89 1.06 -16.11 20.19
N GLU A 90 1.86 -16.16 21.26
CA GLU A 90 1.84 -15.15 22.32
C GLU A 90 2.10 -13.76 21.76
N PHE A 91 3.17 -13.60 20.97
CA PHE A 91 3.50 -12.35 20.31
C PHE A 91 2.35 -11.78 19.47
N ILE A 92 1.70 -12.61 18.65
CA ILE A 92 0.58 -12.17 17.80
C ILE A 92 -0.61 -11.71 18.66
N ILE A 93 -0.94 -12.44 19.74
CA ILE A 93 -2.08 -12.12 20.60
C ILE A 93 -1.84 -10.80 21.34
N GLU A 94 -0.66 -10.64 21.94
CA GLU A 94 -0.29 -9.42 22.68
C GLU A 94 -0.24 -8.21 21.75
N SER A 95 0.35 -8.38 20.56
CA SER A 95 0.53 -7.28 19.61
C SER A 95 -0.72 -6.94 18.80
N ALA A 96 -1.74 -7.81 18.76
CA ALA A 96 -2.90 -7.66 17.87
C ALA A 96 -3.65 -6.33 18.04
N ALA A 97 -3.72 -5.81 19.26
CA ALA A 97 -4.36 -4.54 19.58
C ALA A 97 -3.43 -3.33 19.45
N GLU A 98 -2.11 -3.55 19.41
CA GLU A 98 -1.09 -2.50 19.41
C GLU A 98 -0.60 -2.11 18.01
N ILE A 99 -1.13 -2.74 16.95
CA ILE A 99 -0.73 -2.44 15.58
C ILE A 99 -1.16 -1.02 15.21
N ASP A 100 -0.24 -0.08 15.37
CA ASP A 100 -0.33 1.28 14.87
C ASP A 100 0.12 1.31 13.41
N ARG A 101 -0.82 1.64 12.52
CA ARG A 101 -0.57 1.75 11.09
C ARG A 101 0.41 2.89 10.76
N GLU A 102 0.48 3.91 11.60
CA GLU A 102 1.43 5.02 11.42
C GLU A 102 2.87 4.58 11.71
N ARG A 103 3.07 3.51 12.49
CA ARG A 103 4.40 2.94 12.80
C ARG A 103 4.89 1.91 11.79
N ILE A 104 4.01 1.35 10.95
CA ILE A 104 4.35 0.36 9.92
C ILE A 104 4.95 1.04 8.68
N ASP A 105 4.48 2.25 8.36
CA ASP A 105 4.84 2.99 7.16
C ASP A 105 5.83 4.15 7.40
N ALA A 106 6.31 4.32 8.64
CA ALA A 106 7.42 5.21 8.99
C ALA A 106 8.77 4.71 8.45
#